data_AF-A0A2D0KVV7-F1
#
_entry.id   AF-A0A2D0KVV7-F1
#
_cell.length_a   1.000
_cell.length_b   1.000
_cell.length_c   1.000
_cell.angle_alpha   90.00
_cell.angle_beta   90.00
_cell.angle_gamma   90.00
#
_symmetry.space_group_name_H-M   'P 1'
#
loop_
_entity.id
_entity.type
_entity.pdbx_description
1 polymer ?
#
loop_
_entity_poly.entity_id
_entity_poly.type
_entity_poly.pdbx_seq_one_letter_code
_entity_poly.pdbx_strand_id
1 'polypeptide(L)'
;MMACDWQLEEDCMLVFDLTVTKRADEDDNSWGACLLGCNTVSFGDIKIIKNNTPFMKIAMLYWMEYVYNDAPMLVFIAASPDVKTAEKASDFLGKYLRITVDGVSYNFVKNQAGTYYIDDNLYGSTRWYQGVEAQKLGTMLKQNVGKILSFCFNWK
;
A
#
# COMPACT_ATOMS: atom_id res chain seq x y z
N MET A 1 27.90 5.32 20.64
CA MET A 1 26.45 5.10 20.86
C MET A 1 25.85 4.69 19.53
N MET A 2 25.78 3.38 19.26
CA MET A 2 25.03 2.82 18.15
C MET A 2 24.16 1.73 18.74
N ALA A 3 22.93 2.10 19.06
CA ALA A 3 21.90 1.19 19.53
C ALA A 3 20.57 1.74 18.98
N CYS A 4 19.70 0.82 18.58
CA CYS A 4 18.39 1.03 17.97
C CYS A 4 18.41 1.10 16.43
N ASP A 5 18.50 -0.05 15.76
CA ASP A 5 17.87 -0.21 14.43
C ASP A 5 17.42 -1.64 14.07
N TRP A 6 17.61 -2.65 14.95
CA TRP A 6 17.38 -4.06 14.56
C TRP A 6 16.09 -4.70 15.07
N GLN A 7 15.22 -3.95 15.76
CA GLN A 7 13.99 -4.52 16.35
C GLN A 7 12.75 -4.42 15.45
N LEU A 8 12.85 -3.78 14.28
CA LEU A 8 11.75 -3.67 13.33
C LEU A 8 11.52 -4.98 12.54
N GLU A 9 12.54 -5.80 12.30
CA GLU A 9 12.45 -6.89 11.30
C GLU A 9 11.68 -8.14 11.74
N GLU A 10 11.57 -8.43 13.04
CA GLU A 10 11.04 -9.73 13.49
C GLU A 10 9.51 -9.87 13.38
N ASP A 11 8.74 -8.78 13.39
CA ASP A 11 7.25 -8.82 13.40
C ASP A 11 6.64 -8.36 12.05
N CYS A 12 7.42 -8.01 11.02
CA CYS A 12 6.87 -7.57 9.74
C CYS A 12 6.51 -8.76 8.84
N MET A 13 5.27 -8.77 8.30
CA MET A 13 4.84 -9.75 7.30
C MET A 13 5.23 -9.34 5.89
N LEU A 14 5.26 -8.04 5.60
CA LEU A 14 5.70 -7.49 4.33
C LEU A 14 6.61 -6.29 4.60
N VAL A 15 7.78 -6.28 4.00
CA VAL A 15 8.77 -5.19 4.07
C VAL A 15 9.13 -4.79 2.66
N PHE A 16 9.09 -3.49 2.38
CA PHE A 16 9.44 -2.96 1.06
C PHE A 16 9.86 -1.49 1.18
N ASP A 17 10.64 -1.06 0.21
CA ASP A 17 10.94 0.35 0.01
C ASP A 17 9.97 0.94 -1.02
N LEU A 18 9.45 2.12 -0.74
CA LEU A 18 8.59 2.90 -1.63
C LEU A 18 9.33 4.16 -2.07
N THR A 19 9.55 4.31 -3.36
CA THR A 19 9.95 5.59 -3.96
C THR A 19 8.70 6.44 -4.16
N VAL A 20 8.47 7.41 -3.28
CA VAL A 20 7.24 8.18 -3.26
C VAL A 20 7.21 9.16 -4.42
N THR A 21 6.21 9.03 -5.29
CA THR A 21 6.00 9.95 -6.41
C THR A 21 4.62 10.57 -6.33
N LYS A 22 4.52 11.86 -6.69
CA LYS A 22 3.22 12.49 -6.97
C LYS A 22 2.82 12.11 -8.40
N ARG A 23 1.60 11.62 -8.60
CA ARG A 23 1.07 11.37 -9.94
C ARG A 23 1.01 12.70 -10.73
N ALA A 24 1.38 12.65 -12.01
CA ALA A 24 1.54 13.84 -12.84
C ALA A 24 0.25 14.35 -13.50
N ASP A 25 -0.87 13.61 -13.41
CA ASP A 25 -2.14 14.03 -14.03
C ASP A 25 -2.76 15.21 -13.27
N GLU A 26 -3.23 16.23 -14.01
CA GLU A 26 -3.71 17.51 -13.46
C GLU A 26 -4.92 17.38 -12.53
N ASP A 27 -5.72 16.32 -12.72
CA ASP A 27 -6.97 16.09 -11.96
C ASP A 27 -6.80 15.12 -10.78
N ASP A 28 -5.68 14.40 -10.70
CA ASP A 28 -5.56 13.22 -9.82
C ASP A 28 -4.49 13.44 -8.74
N ASN A 29 -4.93 13.94 -7.59
CA ASN A 29 -4.09 14.20 -6.42
C ASN A 29 -3.75 12.89 -5.69
N SER A 30 -2.77 12.17 -6.25
CA SER A 30 -2.30 10.89 -5.73
C SER A 30 -0.80 10.89 -5.43
N TRP A 31 -0.41 10.25 -4.31
CA TRP A 31 0.98 10.14 -3.85
C TRP A 31 1.32 8.71 -3.42
N GLY A 32 2.39 8.15 -3.99
CA GLY A 32 2.83 6.79 -3.70
C GLY A 32 3.38 6.11 -4.95
N ALA A 33 2.93 4.89 -5.19
CA ALA A 33 3.26 4.13 -6.38
C ALA A 33 2.07 3.35 -6.96
N CYS A 34 2.05 3.24 -8.27
CA CYS A 34 1.17 2.41 -9.06
C CYS A 34 2.01 1.75 -10.16
N LEU A 35 2.15 0.42 -10.10
CA LEU A 35 3.00 -0.36 -10.99
C LEU A 35 2.19 -1.14 -12.03
N LEU A 36 0.99 -1.59 -11.67
CA LEU A 36 0.13 -2.45 -12.50
C LEU A 36 -1.32 -1.97 -12.40
N GLY A 37 -2.06 -1.98 -13.51
CA GLY A 37 -3.48 -1.59 -13.56
C GLY A 37 -3.73 -0.08 -13.43
N CYS A 38 -2.72 0.76 -13.66
CA CYS A 38 -2.86 2.21 -13.65
C CYS A 38 -3.57 2.64 -14.95
N ASN A 39 -4.66 3.42 -14.86
CA ASN A 39 -5.46 3.82 -16.02
C ASN A 39 -4.68 4.61 -17.09
N THR A 40 -3.57 5.26 -16.73
CA THR A 40 -2.80 6.12 -17.64
C THR A 40 -1.32 5.73 -17.66
N VAL A 41 -0.59 6.05 -16.59
CA VAL A 41 0.87 5.89 -16.51
C VAL A 41 1.24 5.39 -15.11
N SER A 42 2.14 4.41 -15.06
CA SER A 42 2.74 3.96 -13.79
C SER A 42 3.56 5.08 -13.16
N PHE A 43 3.55 5.19 -11.84
CA PHE A 43 4.33 6.18 -11.11
C PHE A 43 4.86 5.56 -9.81
N GLY A 44 5.93 6.15 -9.27
CA GLY A 44 6.62 5.61 -8.11
C GLY A 44 7.30 4.26 -8.39
N ASP A 45 7.90 3.71 -7.36
CA ASP A 45 8.54 2.39 -7.42
C ASP A 45 8.37 1.68 -6.08
N ILE A 46 8.24 0.35 -6.13
CA ILE A 46 8.13 -0.50 -4.94
C ILE A 46 9.14 -1.63 -5.05
N LYS A 47 10.08 -1.66 -4.11
CA LYS A 47 11.08 -2.72 -4.00
C LYS A 47 10.78 -3.59 -2.79
N ILE A 48 10.22 -4.77 -3.04
CA ILE A 48 9.93 -5.76 -1.98
C ILE A 48 11.25 -6.31 -1.43
N ILE A 49 11.40 -6.26 -0.10
CA ILE A 49 12.54 -6.80 0.65
C ILE A 49 12.16 -8.15 1.27
N LYS A 50 10.96 -8.25 1.83
CA LYS A 50 10.41 -9.45 2.47
C LYS A 50 8.92 -9.53 2.19
N ASN A 51 8.41 -10.69 1.79
CA ASN A 51 6.98 -10.92 1.58
C ASN A 51 6.56 -12.29 2.11
N ASN A 52 5.89 -12.31 3.27
CA ASN A 52 5.30 -13.48 3.91
C ASN A 52 3.77 -13.44 3.84
N THR A 53 3.21 -12.91 2.76
CA THR A 53 1.76 -12.78 2.53
C THR A 53 1.30 -13.75 1.44
N PRO A 54 -0.02 -14.01 1.29
CA PRO A 54 -0.53 -14.93 0.28
C PRO A 54 -0.57 -14.35 -1.15
N PHE A 55 -0.15 -13.10 -1.37
CA PHE A 55 -0.12 -12.47 -2.70
C PHE A 55 1.30 -12.34 -3.23
N MET A 56 1.43 -12.25 -4.55
CA MET A 56 2.73 -12.29 -5.23
C MET A 56 3.44 -10.94 -5.22
N LYS A 57 2.72 -9.87 -5.54
CA LYS A 57 3.28 -8.52 -5.72
C LYS A 57 2.37 -7.46 -5.14
N ILE A 58 2.93 -6.28 -4.90
CA ILE A 58 2.15 -5.06 -4.68
C ILE A 58 1.94 -4.42 -6.05
N ALA A 59 0.68 -4.26 -6.45
CA ALA A 59 0.33 -3.56 -7.68
C ALA A 59 0.28 -2.05 -7.45
N MET A 60 -0.31 -1.63 -6.32
CA MET A 60 -0.48 -0.22 -5.99
C MET A 60 -0.40 0.01 -4.49
N LEU A 61 0.22 1.13 -4.11
CA LEU A 61 0.12 1.73 -2.79
C LEU A 61 0.19 3.25 -2.95
N TYR A 62 -0.94 3.94 -2.76
CA TYR A 62 -0.96 5.40 -2.84
C TYR A 62 -2.04 6.01 -1.96
N TRP A 63 -1.78 7.24 -1.52
CA TRP A 63 -2.77 8.13 -0.95
C TRP A 63 -3.46 8.91 -2.05
N MET A 64 -4.77 9.10 -1.92
CA MET A 64 -5.61 9.81 -2.88
C MET A 64 -6.51 10.79 -2.12
N GLU A 65 -6.48 12.06 -2.53
CA GLU A 65 -7.27 13.13 -1.87
C GLU A 65 -8.68 13.28 -2.41
N TYR A 66 -8.97 12.80 -3.62
CA TYR A 66 -10.27 12.99 -4.23
C TYR A 66 -10.59 11.89 -5.25
N VAL A 67 -11.65 11.14 -4.99
CA VAL A 67 -12.48 10.50 -6.02
C VAL A 67 -13.87 11.07 -5.80
N TYR A 68 -14.56 11.52 -6.85
CA TYR A 68 -15.94 12.01 -6.85
C TYR A 68 -16.79 11.62 -5.61
N ASN A 69 -17.01 12.56 -4.69
CA ASN A 69 -17.80 12.42 -3.44
C ASN A 69 -17.25 11.47 -2.36
N ASP A 70 -16.08 10.86 -2.54
CA ASP A 70 -15.45 9.98 -1.56
C ASP A 70 -14.46 10.73 -0.66
N ALA A 71 -14.37 10.27 0.59
CA ALA A 71 -13.38 10.77 1.53
C ALA A 71 -11.95 10.30 1.13
N PRO A 72 -10.92 11.13 1.39
CA PRO A 72 -9.53 10.77 1.11
C PRO A 72 -9.15 9.40 1.67
N MET A 73 -8.43 8.62 0.88
CA MET A 73 -8.16 7.22 1.20
C MET A 73 -6.75 6.78 0.81
N LEU A 74 -6.22 5.82 1.59
CA LEU A 74 -5.04 5.05 1.24
C LEU A 74 -5.49 3.80 0.49
N VAL A 75 -5.05 3.64 -0.75
CA VAL A 75 -5.32 2.47 -1.58
C VAL A 75 -4.14 1.52 -1.51
N PHE A 76 -4.40 0.25 -1.20
CA PHE A 76 -3.45 -0.84 -1.32
C PHE A 76 -4.05 -1.93 -2.21
N ILE A 77 -3.33 -2.32 -3.25
CA ILE A 77 -3.73 -3.39 -4.15
C ILE A 77 -2.60 -4.41 -4.24
N ALA A 78 -2.92 -5.65 -3.90
CA ALA A 78 -2.06 -6.81 -4.10
C ALA A 78 -2.40 -7.51 -5.42
N ALA A 79 -1.40 -8.04 -6.11
CA ALA A 79 -1.56 -8.85 -7.31
C ALA A 79 -1.29 -10.33 -7.02
N SER A 80 -2.14 -11.17 -7.60
CA SER A 80 -2.15 -12.63 -7.47
C SER A 80 -2.26 -13.30 -8.85
N PRO A 81 -1.71 -14.52 -9.02
CA PRO A 81 -1.69 -15.20 -10.33
C PRO A 81 -3.03 -15.79 -10.76
N ASP A 82 -3.97 -15.96 -9.83
CA ASP A 82 -5.27 -16.59 -10.08
C ASP A 82 -6.33 -16.08 -9.09
N VAL A 83 -7.61 -16.30 -9.44
CA VAL A 83 -8.77 -15.89 -8.62
C VAL A 83 -8.68 -16.42 -7.20
N LYS A 84 -8.35 -17.71 -7.03
CA LYS A 84 -8.36 -18.37 -5.72
C LYS A 84 -7.29 -17.80 -4.80
N THR A 85 -6.13 -17.43 -5.34
CA THR A 85 -5.07 -16.76 -4.62
C THR A 85 -5.44 -15.31 -4.32
N ALA A 86 -6.15 -14.62 -5.23
CA ALA A 86 -6.71 -13.30 -4.95
C ALA A 86 -7.78 -13.32 -3.86
N GLU A 87 -8.68 -14.30 -3.83
CA GLU A 87 -9.67 -14.44 -2.76
C GLU A 87 -8.99 -14.62 -1.39
N LYS A 88 -8.00 -15.51 -1.30
CA LYS A 88 -7.19 -15.68 -0.08
C LYS A 88 -6.44 -14.41 0.32
N ALA A 89 -5.90 -13.68 -0.66
CA ALA A 89 -5.24 -12.41 -0.41
C ALA A 89 -6.23 -11.36 0.08
N SER A 90 -7.41 -11.27 -0.51
CA SER A 90 -8.48 -10.40 -0.02
C SER A 90 -8.85 -10.77 1.41
N ASP A 91 -9.09 -12.03 1.74
CA ASP A 91 -9.39 -12.45 3.13
C ASP A 91 -8.28 -12.05 4.10
N PHE A 92 -7.02 -12.29 3.72
CA PHE A 92 -5.84 -11.92 4.51
C PHE A 92 -5.75 -10.41 4.75
N LEU A 93 -5.98 -9.60 3.71
CA LEU A 93 -6.00 -8.15 3.80
C LEU A 93 -7.19 -7.61 4.62
N GLY A 94 -8.16 -8.46 4.99
CA GLY A 94 -9.28 -8.12 5.87
C GLY A 94 -8.95 -8.04 7.35
N LYS A 95 -7.72 -8.39 7.75
CA LYS A 95 -7.21 -8.33 9.12
C LYS A 95 -6.88 -6.89 9.54
N TYR A 96 -6.63 -6.68 10.84
CA TYR A 96 -6.12 -5.39 11.30
C TYR A 96 -4.72 -5.19 10.74
N LEU A 97 -4.45 -3.98 10.25
CA LEU A 97 -3.17 -3.65 9.65
C LEU A 97 -2.46 -2.61 10.51
N ARG A 98 -1.25 -2.92 10.95
CA ARG A 98 -0.29 -1.93 11.44
C ARG A 98 0.74 -1.68 10.33
N ILE A 99 0.87 -0.42 9.94
CA ILE A 99 1.94 0.03 9.04
C ILE A 99 2.96 0.78 9.89
N THR A 100 4.24 0.46 9.76
CA THR A 100 5.33 1.23 10.33
C THR A 100 6.20 1.80 9.21
N VAL A 101 6.49 3.10 9.28
CA VAL A 101 7.36 3.82 8.33
C VAL A 101 8.36 4.65 9.14
N ASP A 102 9.65 4.40 8.95
CA ASP A 102 10.74 5.09 9.67
C ASP A 102 10.49 5.21 11.19
N GLY A 103 10.00 4.12 11.80
CA GLY A 103 9.69 4.04 13.24
C GLY A 103 8.32 4.59 13.68
N VAL A 104 7.59 5.29 12.81
CA VAL A 104 6.22 5.77 13.11
C VAL A 104 5.20 4.72 12.72
N SER A 105 4.31 4.35 13.65
CA SER A 105 3.29 3.32 13.43
C SER A 105 1.90 3.92 13.25
N TYR A 106 1.16 3.37 12.29
CA TYR A 106 -0.20 3.74 11.92
C TYR A 106 -1.08 2.49 12.01
N ASN A 107 -2.24 2.62 12.67
CA ASN A 107 -3.13 1.48 12.91
C ASN A 107 -4.41 1.61 12.10
N PHE A 108 -4.69 0.57 11.32
CA PHE A 108 -5.82 0.53 10.41
C PHE A 108 -6.78 -0.58 10.81
N VAL A 109 -8.04 -0.21 10.92
CA VAL A 109 -9.14 -1.15 11.13
C VAL A 109 -9.66 -1.64 9.77
N LYS A 110 -10.30 -2.81 9.81
CA LYS A 110 -10.91 -3.44 8.64
C LYS A 110 -11.81 -2.45 7.89
N ASN A 111 -11.59 -2.34 6.59
CA ASN A 111 -12.42 -1.55 5.70
C ASN A 111 -12.83 -2.38 4.46
N GLN A 112 -13.48 -1.74 3.48
CA GLN A 112 -14.01 -2.36 2.29
C GLN A 112 -12.96 -3.13 1.49
N ALA A 113 -13.42 -4.22 0.89
CA ALA A 113 -12.65 -5.28 0.27
C ALA A 113 -13.20 -5.56 -1.13
N GLY A 114 -12.32 -5.85 -2.09
CA GLY A 114 -12.74 -6.28 -3.42
C GLY A 114 -11.69 -7.14 -4.11
N THR A 115 -12.14 -7.95 -5.04
CA THR A 115 -11.30 -8.67 -6.00
C THR A 115 -11.71 -8.31 -7.43
N TYR A 116 -10.74 -8.20 -8.33
CA TYR A 116 -10.98 -7.80 -9.72
C TYR A 116 -9.81 -8.21 -10.61
N TYR A 117 -9.95 -8.09 -11.93
CA TYR A 117 -8.86 -8.31 -12.87
C TYR A 117 -7.96 -7.07 -12.96
N ILE A 118 -6.65 -7.21 -12.74
CA ILE A 118 -5.67 -6.12 -12.90
C ILE A 118 -5.20 -6.06 -14.35
N ASP A 119 -4.88 -7.22 -14.93
CA ASP A 119 -4.47 -7.41 -16.32
C ASP A 119 -4.86 -8.83 -16.79
N ASP A 120 -4.51 -9.18 -18.03
CA ASP A 120 -4.88 -10.47 -18.65
C ASP A 120 -4.42 -11.71 -17.87
N ASN A 121 -3.46 -11.57 -16.95
CA ASN A 121 -2.86 -12.69 -16.22
C ASN A 121 -2.84 -12.51 -14.70
N LEU A 122 -3.29 -11.37 -14.17
CA LEU A 122 -3.23 -11.04 -12.75
C LEU A 122 -4.57 -10.58 -12.18
N TYR A 123 -4.82 -11.07 -10.97
CA TYR A 123 -5.98 -10.74 -10.18
C TYR A 123 -5.59 -9.81 -9.04
N GLY A 124 -6.37 -8.75 -8.86
CA GLY A 124 -6.21 -7.76 -7.82
C GLY A 124 -7.02 -8.06 -6.59
N SER A 125 -6.42 -7.84 -5.43
CA SER A 125 -7.09 -7.80 -4.13
C SER A 125 -6.90 -6.40 -3.55
N THR A 126 -8.00 -5.66 -3.38
CA THR A 126 -7.95 -4.26 -2.95
C THR A 126 -8.35 -4.08 -1.49
N ARG A 127 -7.72 -3.10 -0.85
CA ARG A 127 -8.15 -2.47 0.39
C ARG A 127 -8.00 -0.96 0.28
N TRP A 128 -9.00 -0.27 0.81
CA TRP A 128 -8.97 1.18 0.96
C TRP A 128 -9.03 1.49 2.44
N TYR A 129 -8.19 2.39 2.94
CA TYR A 129 -8.20 2.81 4.33
C TYR A 129 -8.53 4.29 4.44
N GLN A 130 -9.47 4.62 5.31
CA GLN A 130 -9.92 5.99 5.55
C GLN A 130 -9.76 6.35 7.03
N GLY A 131 -9.98 7.62 7.36
CA GLY A 131 -9.91 8.14 8.72
C GLY A 131 -8.55 8.70 9.10
N VAL A 132 -8.38 9.03 10.37
CA VAL A 132 -7.27 9.84 10.88
C VAL A 132 -5.91 9.22 10.61
N GLU A 133 -5.76 7.90 10.81
CA GLU A 133 -4.48 7.21 10.58
C GLU A 133 -4.10 7.19 9.10
N ALA A 134 -5.08 7.04 8.20
CA ALA A 134 -4.87 7.12 6.76
C ALA A 134 -4.46 8.53 6.33
N GLN A 135 -5.09 9.57 6.89
CA GLN A 135 -4.75 10.97 6.62
C GLN A 135 -3.35 11.33 7.10
N LYS A 136 -2.93 10.84 8.28
CA LYS A 136 -1.56 11.04 8.78
C LYS A 136 -0.54 10.39 7.83
N LEU A 137 -0.78 9.14 7.43
CA LEU A 137 0.10 8.45 6.49
C LEU A 137 0.13 9.13 5.12
N GLY A 138 -1.03 9.59 4.63
CA GLY A 138 -1.14 10.36 3.39
C GLY A 138 -0.35 11.67 3.44
N THR A 139 -0.45 12.41 4.54
CA THR A 139 0.35 13.61 4.78
C THR A 139 1.85 13.31 4.76
N MET A 140 2.26 12.21 5.37
CA MET A 140 3.65 11.75 5.36
C MET A 140 4.13 11.44 3.92
N LEU A 141 3.32 10.76 3.11
CA LEU A 141 3.63 10.51 1.69
C LEU A 141 3.80 11.84 0.93
N LYS A 142 2.88 12.79 1.11
CA LYS A 142 2.95 14.12 0.47
C LYS A 142 4.24 14.87 0.79
N GLN A 143 4.70 14.80 2.04
CA GLN A 143 5.91 15.49 2.51
C GLN A 143 7.22 14.85 2.03
N ASN A 144 7.16 13.62 1.52
CA ASN A 144 8.35 12.84 1.17
C ASN A 144 8.42 12.45 -0.32
N VAL A 145 7.74 13.21 -1.20
CA VAL A 145 7.89 13.05 -2.66
C VAL A 145 9.36 13.14 -3.06
N GLY A 146 9.80 12.19 -3.89
CA GLY A 146 11.18 12.05 -4.35
C GLY A 146 12.10 11.30 -3.37
N LYS A 147 11.60 10.87 -2.20
CA LYS A 147 12.36 10.06 -1.25
C LYS A 147 11.96 8.59 -1.31
N ILE A 148 12.85 7.76 -0.80
CA ILE A 148 12.61 6.35 -0.53
C ILE A 148 12.26 6.21 0.95
N LEU A 149 11.15 5.54 1.23
CA LEU A 149 10.68 5.25 2.57
C LEU A 149 10.59 3.74 2.77
N SER A 150 11.04 3.25 3.92
CA SER A 150 10.95 1.81 4.22
C SER A 150 9.67 1.52 5.00
N PHE A 151 8.86 0.62 4.45
CA PHE A 151 7.58 0.23 4.99
C PHE A 151 7.64 -1.17 5.59
N CYS A 152 7.06 -1.31 6.78
CA CYS A 152 6.73 -2.58 7.41
C CYS A 152 5.22 -2.70 7.56
N PHE A 153 4.63 -3.69 6.91
CA PHE A 153 3.21 -4.03 7.07
C PHE A 153 3.09 -5.30 7.91
N ASN A 154 2.21 -5.24 8.90
CA ASN A 154 1.90 -6.35 9.76
C ASN A 154 0.38 -6.50 9.92
N TRP A 155 -0.15 -7.61 9.41
CA TRP A 155 -1.56 -7.96 9.50
C TRP A 155 -1.81 -8.91 10.68
N LYS A 156 -2.69 -8.54 11.62
CA LYS A 156 -3.06 -9.36 12.79
C LYS A 156 -4.54 -9.65 12.85
#